data_AF-A0A9J9LFH3-F1
#
_entry.id   AF-A0A9J9LFH3-F1
#
_cell.length_a   1.000
_cell.length_b   1.000
_cell.length_c   1.000
_cell.angle_alpha   90.00
_cell.angle_beta   90.00
_cell.angle_gamma   90.00
#
_symmetry.space_group_name_H-M   'P 1'
#
loop_
_entity.id
_entity.type
_entity.pdbx_description
1 polymer ?
#
loop_
_entity_poly.entity_id
_entity_poly.type
_entity_poly.pdbx_seq_one_letter_code
_entity_poly.pdbx_strand_id
1 'polypeptide(L)'
;MALPPEERATGERDPALIKLVAKAHIAREAVASAGEKSIADLAAEQGLSKDYFGVLLRISYLAPDIVAAILDGRQPAQLNRQRLARTTNLPIDWQQQREMLGFG
;
A
#
# COMPACT_ATOMS: atom_id res chain seq x y z
N MET A 1 -21.74 26.64 -0.62
CA MET A 1 -20.27 26.77 -0.82
C MET A 1 -19.67 25.43 -0.46
N ALA A 2 -19.32 24.60 -1.46
CA ALA A 2 -18.70 23.30 -1.22
C ALA A 2 -17.20 23.53 -0.98
N LEU A 3 -16.67 22.99 0.12
CA LEU A 3 -15.22 23.01 0.37
C LEU A 3 -14.51 22.21 -0.74
N PRO A 4 -13.37 22.69 -1.25
CA PRO A 4 -12.61 21.96 -2.26
C PRO A 4 -12.07 20.64 -1.67
N PRO A 5 -11.97 19.55 -2.45
CA PRO A 5 -11.64 18.21 -1.96
C PRO A 5 -10.18 18.02 -1.49
N GLU A 6 -9.41 19.11 -1.39
CA GLU A 6 -7.96 19.13 -1.18
C GLU A 6 -7.53 19.50 0.26
N GLU A 7 -8.47 19.85 1.15
CA GLU A 7 -8.22 20.15 2.57
C GLU A 7 -8.68 19.03 3.54
N ARG A 8 -8.53 17.75 3.17
CA ARG A 8 -8.71 16.67 4.16
C ARG A 8 -7.45 16.48 5.00
N ALA A 9 -7.44 17.24 6.10
CA ALA A 9 -6.85 16.96 7.41
C ALA A 9 -5.49 16.25 7.47
N THR A 10 -4.48 17.05 7.83
CA THR A 10 -3.31 16.63 8.61
C THR A 10 -3.71 15.72 9.78
N GLY A 11 -3.10 14.53 9.87
CA GLY A 11 -3.00 13.77 11.13
C GLY A 11 -4.14 12.82 11.51
N GLU A 12 -5.04 12.44 10.59
CA GLU A 12 -6.05 11.43 10.88
C GLU A 12 -5.74 10.10 10.16
N ARG A 13 -5.90 8.98 10.88
CA ARG A 13 -5.70 7.64 10.32
C ARG A 13 -6.63 7.43 9.12
N ASP A 14 -6.09 7.17 7.93
CA ASP A 14 -6.87 6.80 6.74
C ASP A 14 -7.18 5.29 6.79
N PRO A 15 -8.40 4.86 7.13
CA PRO A 15 -8.71 3.44 7.31
C PRO A 15 -8.63 2.66 5.98
N ALA A 16 -8.84 3.33 4.85
CA ALA A 16 -8.76 2.72 3.54
C ALA A 16 -7.31 2.47 3.14
N LEU A 17 -6.41 3.39 3.48
CA LEU A 17 -4.96 3.22 3.28
C LEU A 17 -4.41 2.14 4.22
N ILE A 18 -4.78 2.17 5.50
CA ILE A 18 -4.39 1.12 6.47
C ILE A 18 -4.85 -0.25 5.99
N LYS A 19 -6.12 -0.38 5.55
CA LYS A 19 -6.65 -1.64 5.02
C LYS A 19 -5.90 -2.11 3.76
N LEU A 20 -5.44 -1.19 2.92
CA LEU A 20 -4.62 -1.53 1.74
C LEU A 20 -3.27 -2.12 2.16
N VAL A 21 -2.58 -1.50 3.12
CA VAL A 21 -1.31 -2.01 3.65
C VAL A 21 -1.50 -3.35 4.34
N ALA A 22 -2.55 -3.52 5.17
CA ALA A 22 -2.85 -4.81 5.79
C ALA A 22 -3.06 -5.92 4.75
N LYS A 23 -3.84 -5.66 3.69
CA LYS A 23 -4.03 -6.61 2.58
C LYS A 23 -2.72 -6.92 1.85
N ALA A 24 -1.84 -5.94 1.71
CA ALA A 24 -0.53 -6.13 1.10
C ALA A 24 0.34 -7.12 1.91
N HIS A 25 0.36 -6.98 3.24
CA HIS A 25 1.06 -7.92 4.12
C HIS A 25 0.47 -9.33 4.05
N ILE A 26 -0.87 -9.47 4.06
CA ILE A 26 -1.53 -10.79 3.89
C ILE A 26 -1.15 -11.43 2.55
N ALA A 27 -1.13 -10.65 1.46
CA ALA A 27 -0.71 -11.15 0.15
C ALA A 27 0.75 -11.65 0.16
N ARG A 28 1.64 -10.94 0.85
CA ARG A 28 3.04 -11.35 1.01
C ARG A 28 3.18 -12.63 1.83
N GLU A 29 2.42 -12.76 2.92
CA GLU A 29 2.38 -13.98 3.72
C GLU A 29 1.87 -15.16 2.90
N ALA A 30 0.81 -14.97 2.10
CA ALA A 30 0.30 -16.00 1.21
C ALA A 30 1.36 -16.49 0.20
N VAL A 31 2.19 -15.59 -0.32
CA VAL A 31 3.34 -15.97 -1.17
C VAL A 31 4.42 -16.70 -0.37
N ALA A 32 4.73 -16.25 0.83
CA ALA A 32 5.73 -16.90 1.69
C ALA A 32 5.33 -18.33 2.08
N SER A 33 4.03 -18.62 2.18
CA SER A 33 3.48 -19.94 2.49
C SER A 33 2.94 -20.70 1.27
N ALA A 34 3.22 -20.25 0.04
CA ALA A 34 2.53 -20.72 -1.17
C ALA A 34 2.85 -22.18 -1.56
N GLY A 35 4.00 -22.72 -1.16
CA GLY A 35 4.48 -24.00 -1.67
C GLY A 35 4.62 -23.95 -3.20
N GLU A 36 3.91 -24.83 -3.91
CA GLU A 36 3.89 -24.92 -5.37
C GLU A 36 2.78 -24.08 -6.04
N LYS A 37 1.96 -23.35 -5.26
CA LYS A 37 0.85 -22.56 -5.80
C LYS A 37 1.35 -21.40 -6.65
N SER A 38 0.69 -21.15 -7.77
CA SER A 38 1.01 -20.00 -8.62
C SER A 38 0.45 -18.70 -8.02
N ILE A 39 0.96 -17.56 -8.48
CA ILE A 39 0.42 -16.23 -8.13
C ILE A 39 -1.07 -16.10 -8.51
N ALA A 40 -1.51 -16.76 -9.58
CA ALA A 40 -2.91 -16.73 -10.00
C ALA A 40 -3.80 -17.49 -9.01
N ASP A 41 -3.32 -18.63 -8.49
CA ASP A 41 -4.04 -19.43 -7.50
C ASP A 41 -4.17 -18.66 -6.17
N LEU A 42 -3.07 -18.05 -5.70
CA LEU A 42 -3.06 -17.24 -4.48
C LEU A 42 -3.99 -16.03 -4.57
N ALA A 43 -4.07 -15.40 -5.76
CA ALA A 43 -4.99 -14.30 -6.01
C ALA A 43 -6.45 -14.79 -5.97
N ALA A 44 -6.75 -15.91 -6.63
CA ALA A 44 -8.09 -16.50 -6.68
C ALA A 44 -8.58 -16.94 -5.29
N GLU A 45 -7.72 -17.54 -4.45
CA GLU A 45 -8.04 -17.93 -3.06
C GLU A 45 -8.46 -16.75 -2.19
N GLN A 46 -8.00 -15.53 -2.53
CA GLN A 46 -8.33 -14.29 -1.83
C GLN A 46 -9.45 -13.50 -2.52
N GLY A 47 -10.05 -14.04 -3.59
CA GLY A 47 -11.08 -13.37 -4.38
C GLY A 47 -10.58 -12.15 -5.14
N LEU A 48 -9.30 -12.15 -5.53
CA LEU A 48 -8.63 -11.02 -6.18
C LEU A 48 -8.24 -11.37 -7.62
N SER A 49 -8.14 -10.34 -8.47
CA SER A 49 -7.49 -10.49 -9.77
C SER A 49 -5.97 -10.60 -9.60
N LYS A 50 -5.30 -11.28 -10.54
CA LYS A 50 -3.83 -11.38 -10.58
C LYS A 50 -3.17 -10.00 -10.58
N ASP A 51 -3.71 -9.04 -11.33
CA ASP A 51 -3.18 -7.68 -11.43
C ASP A 51 -3.26 -6.95 -10.09
N TYR A 52 -4.41 -7.05 -9.41
CA TYR A 52 -4.58 -6.41 -8.10
C TYR A 52 -3.72 -7.09 -7.03
N PHE A 53 -3.55 -8.42 -7.12
CA PHE A 53 -2.61 -9.14 -6.27
C PHE A 53 -1.17 -8.66 -6.46
N GLY A 54 -0.75 -8.41 -7.70
CA GLY A 54 0.55 -7.78 -8.01
C GLY A 54 0.72 -6.39 -7.38
N VAL A 55 -0.34 -5.56 -7.37
CA VAL A 55 -0.34 -4.27 -6.66
C VAL A 55 -0.12 -4.46 -5.17
N LEU A 56 -0.82 -5.42 -4.55
CA LEU A 56 -0.65 -5.73 -3.13
C LEU A 56 0.77 -6.21 -2.81
N LEU A 57 1.33 -7.11 -3.62
CA LEU A 57 2.70 -7.58 -3.43
C LEU A 57 3.70 -6.43 -3.50
N ARG A 58 3.57 -5.51 -4.46
CA ARG A 58 4.44 -4.34 -4.53
C ARG A 58 4.36 -3.48 -3.27
N ILE A 59 3.16 -3.22 -2.76
CA ILE A 59 2.94 -2.42 -1.55
C ILE A 59 3.50 -3.12 -0.30
N SER A 60 3.55 -4.45 -0.28
CA SER A 60 4.02 -5.23 0.86
C SER A 60 5.52 -5.09 1.17
N TYR A 61 6.26 -4.46 0.24
CA TYR A 61 7.69 -4.16 0.34
C TYR A 61 7.97 -2.68 0.61
N LEU A 62 6.98 -1.93 1.10
CA LEU A 62 7.21 -0.59 1.62
C LEU A 62 8.24 -0.58 2.75
N ALA A 63 8.98 0.52 2.84
CA ALA A 63 9.89 0.78 3.94
C ALA A 63 9.13 0.70 5.29
N PRO A 64 9.69 0.05 6.32
CA PRO A 64 9.00 -0.16 7.59
C PRO A 64 8.52 1.14 8.27
N ASP A 65 9.29 2.22 8.15
CA ASP A 65 8.96 3.54 8.69
C ASP A 65 7.76 4.19 7.96
N ILE A 66 7.60 3.95 6.66
CA ILE A 66 6.43 4.39 5.88
C ILE A 66 5.19 3.64 6.35
N VAL A 67 5.28 2.32 6.55
CA VAL A 67 4.19 1.50 7.09
C VAL A 67 3.79 2.01 8.48
N ALA A 68 4.76 2.25 9.36
CA ALA A 68 4.50 2.79 10.69
C ALA A 68 3.81 4.15 10.64
N ALA A 69 4.28 5.06 9.78
CA ALA A 69 3.67 6.37 9.63
C ALA A 69 2.23 6.30 9.11
N ILE A 70 1.92 5.38 8.18
CA ILE A 70 0.55 5.13 7.72
C ILE A 70 -0.36 4.65 8.87
N LEU A 71 0.12 3.72 9.69
CA LEU A 71 -0.63 3.19 10.83
C LEU A 71 -0.87 4.25 11.92
N ASP A 72 0.10 5.16 12.08
CA ASP A 72 0.03 6.27 13.02
C ASP A 72 -0.78 7.47 12.51
N GLY A 73 -1.21 7.48 11.25
CA GLY A 73 -1.85 8.66 10.64
C GLY A 73 -0.88 9.81 10.34
N ARG A 74 0.43 9.53 10.32
CA ARG A 74 1.53 10.47 10.06
C ARG A 74 2.00 10.44 8.60
N GLN A 75 1.29 9.77 7.70
CA GLN A 75 1.59 9.80 6.28
C GLN A 75 1.41 11.22 5.70
N PRO A 76 2.13 11.57 4.62
CA PRO A 76 1.90 12.82 3.89
C PRO A 76 0.44 12.95 3.44
N ALA A 77 -0.14 14.15 3.54
CA ALA A 77 -1.56 14.39 3.26
C ALA A 77 -1.99 13.94 1.85
N GLN A 78 -1.07 14.00 0.90
CA GLN A 78 -1.33 13.60 -0.47
C GLN A 78 -1.16 12.08 -0.70
N LEU A 79 -0.71 11.31 0.29
CA LEU A 79 -0.61 9.85 0.24
C LEU A 79 -1.89 9.20 0.76
N ASN A 80 -2.72 8.74 -0.17
CA ASN A 80 -3.94 7.99 0.12
C ASN A 80 -3.94 6.63 -0.59
N ARG A 81 -4.94 5.80 -0.29
CA ARG A 81 -5.11 4.45 -0.89
C ARG A 81 -4.96 4.46 -2.41
N GLN A 82 -5.62 5.39 -3.10
CA GLN A 82 -5.66 5.44 -4.56
C GLN A 82 -4.29 5.82 -5.13
N ARG A 83 -3.60 6.79 -4.53
CA ARG A 83 -2.26 7.19 -4.94
C ARG A 83 -1.28 6.02 -4.79
N LEU A 84 -1.24 5.40 -3.62
CA LEU A 84 -0.33 4.27 -3.36
C LEU A 84 -0.59 3.07 -4.29
N ALA A 85 -1.86 2.72 -4.51
CA ALA A 85 -2.22 1.63 -5.42
C ALA A 85 -1.82 1.89 -6.88
N ARG A 86 -1.85 3.15 -7.32
CA ARG A 86 -1.52 3.57 -8.69
C ARG A 86 -0.03 3.80 -8.92
N THR A 87 0.80 3.86 -7.88
CA THR A 87 2.26 3.97 -8.01
C THR A 87 2.84 2.69 -8.61
N THR A 88 2.94 2.62 -9.94
CA THR A 88 3.33 1.39 -10.65
C THR A 88 4.80 1.02 -10.50
N ASN A 89 5.66 2.03 -10.47
CA ASN A 89 7.12 1.90 -10.37
C ASN A 89 7.61 2.23 -8.95
N LEU A 90 7.03 1.58 -7.93
CA LEU A 90 7.55 1.70 -6.57
C LEU A 90 8.96 1.10 -6.51
N PRO A 91 10.01 1.87 -6.17
CA PRO A 91 11.38 1.38 -6.16
C PRO A 91 11.58 0.35 -5.04
N ILE A 92 12.50 -0.60 -5.24
CA ILE A 92 12.92 -1.54 -4.18
C ILE A 92 13.74 -0.82 -3.11
N ASP A 93 14.53 0.17 -3.51
CA ASP A 93 15.33 0.96 -2.59
C ASP A 93 14.45 1.85 -1.71
N TRP A 94 14.60 1.71 -0.40
CA TRP A 94 13.76 2.42 0.58
C TRP A 94 14.00 3.92 0.61
N GLN A 95 15.21 4.39 0.30
CA GLN A 95 15.46 5.84 0.26
C GLN A 95 14.66 6.48 -0.88
N GLN A 96 14.69 5.86 -2.07
CA GLN A 96 13.88 6.30 -3.20
C GLN A 96 12.38 6.17 -2.93
N GLN A 97 11.94 5.17 -2.15
CA GLN A 97 10.53 5.09 -1.74
C GLN A 97 10.13 6.30 -0.88
N ARG A 98 10.97 6.70 0.08
CA ARG A 98 10.69 7.85 0.95
C ARG A 98 10.57 9.12 0.14
N GLU A 99 11.54 9.39 -0.73
CA GLU A 99 11.53 10.55 -1.62
C GLU A 99 10.28 10.57 -2.51
N MET A 100 9.96 9.44 -3.15
CA MET A 100 8.80 9.32 -4.04
C MET A 100 7.46 9.51 -3.31
N LEU A 101 7.36 9.05 -2.06
CA LEU A 101 6.13 9.07 -1.28
C LEU A 101 6.00 10.29 -0.36
N GLY A 102 7.02 11.17 -0.31
CA GLY A 102 7.01 12.41 0.46
C GLY A 102 7.43 12.26 1.93
N PHE A 103 8.27 11.27 2.23
CA PHE A 103 8.86 11.01 3.55
C PHE A 103 10.33 11.48 3.66
N GLY A 104 10.86 12.13 2.63
CA GLY A 104 12.19 12.73 2.59
C GLY A 104 12.19 14.22 2.94
#